data_AF-A0A6L3IK37-F1
#
_entry.id   AF-A0A6L3IK37-F1
#
_cell.length_a   1.000
_cell.length_b   1.000
_cell.length_c   1.000
_cell.angle_alpha   90.00
_cell.angle_beta   90.00
_cell.angle_gamma   90.00
#
_symmetry.space_group_name_H-M   'P 1'
#
loop_
_entity.id
_entity.type
_entity.pdbx_description
1 polymer ?
#
loop_
_entity_poly.entity_id
_entity_poly.type
_entity_poly.pdbx_seq_one_letter_code
_entity_poly.pdbx_strand_id
1 'polypeptide(L)'
;IDELKAKMQQMQEQHSKQIRNLQGIHNQELEAKDKEISRLNAILEKAFNWFPLLKEMLRMEKLCYAIGFTKDMINSLLTKKEAIRCNGRIYSEEHKRKFDIKNDIFKVEKNPTDDSKLILTINRQPIGEWFKEQWEKLRQGLRQLAEEPRKSRGFRM
;
A
#
# COMPACT_ATOMS: atom_id res chain seq x y z
N ILE A 1 -33.23 51.12 -25.84
CA ILE A 1 -32.39 49.98 -26.32
C ILE A 1 -30.94 50.18 -25.86
N ASP A 2 -30.37 51.38 -26.00
CA ASP A 2 -28.96 51.65 -25.62
C ASP A 2 -28.66 51.55 -24.12
N GLU A 3 -29.56 51.99 -23.24
CA GLU A 3 -29.37 51.86 -21.79
C GLU A 3 -29.30 50.40 -21.32
N LEU A 4 -30.12 49.53 -21.91
CA LEU A 4 -30.11 48.11 -21.59
C LEU A 4 -28.80 47.47 -22.05
N LYS A 5 -28.31 47.84 -23.24
CA LYS A 5 -27.04 47.37 -23.79
C LYS A 5 -25.85 47.82 -22.93
N ALA A 6 -25.86 49.06 -22.45
CA ALA A 6 -24.84 49.59 -21.54
C ALA A 6 -24.84 48.84 -20.19
N LYS A 7 -26.02 48.58 -19.61
CA LYS A 7 -26.15 47.78 -18.38
C LYS A 7 -25.65 46.35 -18.54
N MET A 8 -25.93 45.71 -19.68
CA MET A 8 -25.44 44.36 -19.97
C MET A 8 -23.91 44.32 -20.08
N GLN A 9 -23.30 45.29 -20.75
CA GLN A 9 -21.83 45.40 -20.84
C GLN A 9 -21.20 45.60 -19.45
N GLN A 10 -21.75 46.50 -18.64
CA GLN A 10 -21.27 46.74 -17.28
C GLN A 10 -21.35 45.47 -16.42
N MET A 11 -22.46 44.73 -16.48
CA MET A 11 -22.64 43.47 -15.76
C MET A 11 -21.63 42.41 -16.22
N GLN A 12 -21.39 42.30 -17.53
CA GLN A 12 -20.43 41.35 -18.10
C GLN A 12 -18.98 41.67 -17.66
N GLU A 13 -18.60 42.94 -17.61
CA GLU A 13 -17.30 43.37 -17.09
C GLU A 13 -17.16 43.09 -15.59
N GLN A 14 -18.20 43.35 -14.80
CA GLN A 14 -18.22 43.05 -13.37
C GLN A 14 -18.07 41.55 -13.12
N HIS A 15 -18.81 40.71 -13.85
CA HIS A 15 -18.70 39.26 -13.77
C HIS A 15 -17.30 38.78 -14.17
N SER A 16 -16.74 39.33 -15.25
CA SER A 16 -15.38 38.98 -15.70
C SER A 16 -14.32 39.34 -14.65
N LYS A 17 -14.46 40.49 -13.98
CA LYS A 17 -13.59 40.89 -12.87
C LYS A 17 -13.74 39.96 -11.67
N GLN A 18 -14.97 39.59 -11.32
CA GLN A 18 -15.24 38.63 -10.24
C GLN A 18 -14.60 37.26 -10.52
N ILE A 19 -14.73 36.73 -11.74
CA ILE A 19 -14.11 35.46 -12.14
C ILE A 19 -12.58 35.55 -11.99
N ARG A 20 -11.95 36.61 -12.48
CA ARG A 20 -10.49 36.80 -12.34
C ARG A 20 -10.06 36.90 -10.88
N ASN A 21 -10.81 37.61 -10.05
CA ASN A 21 -10.52 37.73 -8.63
C ASN A 21 -10.63 36.36 -7.92
N LEU A 22 -11.68 35.60 -8.21
CA LEU A 22 -11.84 34.25 -7.67
C LEU A 22 -10.73 33.31 -8.10
N GLN A 23 -10.32 33.36 -9.38
CA GLN A 23 -9.17 32.60 -9.88
C GLN A 23 -7.87 33.01 -9.18
N GLY A 24 -7.67 34.31 -8.95
CA GLY A 24 -6.52 34.84 -8.22
C GLY A 24 -6.46 34.29 -6.79
N ILE A 25 -7.58 34.32 -6.06
CA ILE A 25 -7.68 33.78 -4.70
C ILE A 25 -7.40 32.27 -4.70
N HIS A 26 -8.00 31.53 -5.64
CA HIS A 26 -7.79 30.08 -5.74
C HIS A 26 -6.32 29.72 -6.00
N ASN A 27 -5.66 30.44 -6.91
CA ASN A 27 -4.24 30.20 -7.20
C ASN A 27 -3.36 30.52 -6.00
N GLN A 28 -3.64 31.61 -5.26
CA GLN A 28 -2.92 31.92 -4.02
C GLN A 28 -3.10 30.81 -2.97
N GLU A 29 -4.31 30.25 -2.86
CA GLU A 29 -4.57 29.13 -1.95
C GLU A 29 -3.79 27.86 -2.36
N LEU A 30 -3.73 27.57 -3.67
CA LEU A 30 -2.92 26.45 -4.20
C LEU A 30 -1.43 26.66 -3.90
N GLU A 31 -0.89 27.86 -4.18
CA GLU A 31 0.52 28.18 -3.89
C GLU A 31 0.84 28.08 -2.40
N ALA A 32 -0.08 28.51 -1.52
CA ALA A 32 0.09 28.39 -0.08
C ALA A 32 0.13 26.91 0.36
N LYS A 33 -0.76 26.07 -0.19
CA LYS A 33 -0.77 24.63 0.08
C LYS A 33 0.50 23.95 -0.43
N ASP A 34 0.96 24.27 -1.63
CA ASP A 34 2.19 23.70 -2.20
C ASP A 34 3.44 24.07 -1.39
N LYS A 35 3.51 25.31 -0.89
CA LYS A 35 4.57 25.75 0.02
C LYS A 35 4.55 24.96 1.33
N GLU A 36 3.37 24.73 1.91
CA GLU A 36 3.26 23.95 3.15
C GLU A 36 3.60 22.47 2.92
N ILE A 37 3.16 21.86 1.82
CA ILE A 37 3.56 20.50 1.42
C ILE A 37 5.09 20.41 1.30
N SER A 38 5.71 21.37 0.63
CA SER A 38 7.17 21.42 0.46
C SER A 38 7.89 21.54 1.80
N ARG A 39 7.38 22.37 2.72
CA ARG A 39 7.91 22.51 4.09
C ARG A 39 7.80 21.19 4.87
N LEU A 40 6.64 20.54 4.83
CA LEU A 40 6.41 19.27 5.52
C LEU A 40 7.31 18.16 4.98
N ASN A 41 7.47 18.09 3.65
CA ASN A 41 8.38 17.13 3.01
C ASN A 41 9.83 17.34 3.47
N ALA A 42 10.30 18.59 3.54
CA ALA A 42 11.65 18.89 4.02
C ALA A 42 11.87 18.49 5.50
N ILE A 43 10.84 18.62 6.34
CA ILE A 43 10.88 18.15 7.73
C ILE A 43 10.91 16.62 7.77
N LEU A 44 10.08 15.96 6.96
CA LEU A 44 10.00 14.50 6.89
C LEU A 44 11.31 13.88 6.40
N GLU A 45 11.97 14.47 5.40
CA GLU A 45 13.29 14.04 4.92
C GLU A 45 14.35 14.12 6.01
N LYS A 46 14.37 15.23 6.78
CA LYS A 46 15.25 15.35 7.96
C LYS A 46 14.95 14.28 9.00
N ALA A 47 13.67 14.02 9.28
CA ALA A 47 13.25 12.98 10.21
C ALA A 47 13.70 11.58 9.74
N PHE A 48 13.61 11.27 8.44
CA PHE A 48 14.11 9.99 7.90
C PHE A 48 15.63 9.85 8.00
N ASN A 49 16.38 10.94 7.83
CA ASN A 49 17.84 10.93 7.98
C ASN A 49 18.25 10.76 9.45
N TRP A 50 17.54 11.38 10.39
CA TRP A 50 17.82 11.27 11.83
C TRP A 50 17.30 9.98 12.45
N PHE A 51 16.17 9.46 11.95
CA PHE A 51 15.50 8.28 12.46
C PHE A 51 15.28 7.26 11.33
N PRO A 52 16.31 6.48 10.96
CA PRO A 52 16.19 5.46 9.90
C PRO A 52 15.06 4.45 10.17
N LEU A 53 14.81 4.12 11.44
CA LEU A 53 13.74 3.21 11.84
C LEU A 53 12.34 3.77 11.52
N LEU A 54 12.13 5.09 11.51
CA LEU A 54 10.86 5.69 11.10
C LEU A 54 10.54 5.37 9.64
N LYS A 55 11.54 5.54 8.76
CA LYS A 55 11.43 5.20 7.34
C LYS A 55 11.07 3.72 7.16
N GLU A 56 11.69 2.86 7.96
CA GLU A 56 11.45 1.43 7.92
C GLU A 56 10.08 1.02 8.47
N MET A 57 9.56 1.70 9.50
CA MET A 57 8.19 1.47 10.00
C MET A 57 7.14 1.83 8.95
N LEU A 58 7.31 2.94 8.22
CA LEU A 58 6.40 3.32 7.13
C LEU A 58 6.47 2.32 5.95
N ARG A 59 7.66 1.81 5.64
CA ARG A 59 7.83 0.73 4.65
C ARG A 59 7.07 -0.53 5.10
N MET A 60 7.17 -0.88 6.38
CA MET A 60 6.51 -2.06 6.96
C MET A 60 4.99 -1.91 7.01
N GLU A 61 4.48 -0.73 7.33
CA GLU A 61 3.05 -0.41 7.27
C GLU A 61 2.50 -0.63 5.86
N LYS A 62 3.17 -0.10 4.84
CA LYS A 62 2.80 -0.30 3.44
C LYS A 62 2.80 -1.77 3.04
N LEU A 63 3.82 -2.54 3.48
CA LEU A 63 3.87 -3.99 3.24
C LEU A 63 2.68 -4.70 3.87
N CYS A 64 2.35 -4.39 5.13
CA CYS A 64 1.22 -5.02 5.82
C CYS A 64 -0.12 -4.72 5.13
N TYR A 65 -0.32 -3.48 4.67
CA TYR A 65 -1.50 -3.14 3.87
C TYR A 65 -1.56 -3.93 2.55
N ALA A 66 -0.43 -4.03 1.83
CA ALA A 66 -0.36 -4.78 0.56
C ALA A 66 -0.69 -6.27 0.75
N ILE A 67 -0.28 -6.86 1.88
CA ILE A 67 -0.57 -8.24 2.25
C ILE A 67 -2.05 -8.44 2.62
N GLY A 68 -2.76 -7.36 2.97
CA GLY A 68 -4.19 -7.35 3.27
C GLY A 68 -4.53 -7.22 4.76
N PHE A 69 -3.62 -6.72 5.60
CA PHE A 69 -3.89 -6.47 7.01
C PHE A 69 -4.76 -5.24 7.21
N THR A 70 -5.62 -5.30 8.23
CA THR A 70 -6.44 -4.14 8.64
C THR A 70 -5.60 -3.15 9.44
N LYS A 71 -6.09 -1.91 9.55
CA LYS A 71 -5.45 -0.87 10.36
C LYS A 71 -5.19 -1.32 11.80
N ASP A 72 -6.12 -2.07 12.41
CA ASP A 72 -5.96 -2.55 13.79
C ASP A 72 -4.87 -3.61 13.92
N MET A 73 -4.77 -4.52 12.94
CA MET A 73 -3.70 -5.53 12.90
C MET A 73 -2.32 -4.86 12.75
N ILE A 74 -2.22 -3.86 11.88
CA ILE A 74 -0.99 -3.09 11.67
C ILE A 74 -0.62 -2.33 12.94
N ASN A 75 -1.59 -1.72 13.62
CA ASN A 75 -1.35 -1.02 14.88
C ASN A 75 -0.85 -1.98 15.98
N SER A 76 -1.40 -3.19 16.07
CA SER A 76 -0.87 -4.21 16.99
C SER A 76 0.56 -4.61 16.65
N LEU A 77 0.88 -4.80 15.37
CA LEU A 77 2.22 -5.20 14.91
C LEU A 77 3.28 -4.10 15.09
N LEU A 78 2.96 -2.85 14.69
CA LEU A 78 3.94 -1.76 14.61
C LEU A 78 3.99 -0.89 15.86
N THR A 79 2.82 -0.51 16.37
CA THR A 79 2.73 0.41 17.52
C THR A 79 2.84 -0.35 18.83
N LYS A 80 2.03 -1.41 19.00
CA LYS A 80 2.06 -2.22 20.23
C LYS A 80 3.20 -3.24 20.25
N LYS A 81 3.79 -3.53 19.08
CA LYS A 81 4.87 -4.52 18.91
C LYS A 81 4.46 -5.93 19.37
N GLU A 82 3.18 -6.25 19.19
CA GLU A 82 2.58 -7.52 19.57
C GLU A 82 2.59 -8.50 18.38
N ALA A 83 2.69 -9.79 18.67
CA ALA A 83 2.42 -10.81 17.69
C ALA A 83 0.89 -10.95 17.51
N ILE A 84 0.44 -11.07 16.27
CA ILE A 84 -0.98 -11.28 15.96
C ILE A 84 -1.18 -12.68 15.39
N ARG A 85 -2.36 -13.24 15.63
CA ARG A 85 -2.75 -14.55 15.09
C ARG A 85 -3.83 -14.34 14.05
N CYS A 86 -3.66 -14.91 12.86
CA CYS A 86 -4.50 -14.61 11.72
C CYS A 86 -5.01 -15.89 11.04
N ASN A 87 -6.20 -15.76 10.45
CA ASN A 87 -6.84 -16.76 9.61
C ASN A 87 -7.33 -16.06 8.34
N GLY A 88 -7.49 -16.81 7.25
CA GLY A 88 -8.03 -16.30 6.00
C GLY A 88 -7.02 -16.37 4.87
N ARG A 89 -6.86 -15.28 4.11
CA ARG A 89 -5.95 -15.25 2.96
C ARG A 89 -5.13 -13.98 2.97
N ILE A 90 -3.86 -14.11 2.65
CA ILE A 90 -2.93 -12.99 2.50
C ILE A 90 -2.42 -12.89 1.07
N TYR A 91 -2.17 -11.67 0.60
CA TYR A 91 -1.71 -11.40 -0.76
C TYR A 91 -0.19 -11.33 -0.85
N SER A 92 0.38 -12.00 -1.85
CA SER A 92 1.77 -11.85 -2.26
C SER A 92 1.83 -10.95 -3.49
N GLU A 93 2.49 -9.80 -3.37
CA GLU A 93 2.78 -8.95 -4.54
C GLU A 93 3.73 -9.65 -5.51
N GLU A 94 4.74 -10.38 -5.01
CA GLU A 94 5.73 -11.11 -5.82
C GLU A 94 5.06 -12.15 -6.74
N HIS A 95 4.10 -12.90 -6.22
CA HIS A 95 3.39 -13.93 -6.98
C HIS A 95 2.02 -13.49 -7.51
N LYS A 96 1.62 -12.23 -7.25
CA LYS A 96 0.33 -11.63 -7.59
C LYS A 96 -0.87 -12.50 -7.22
N ARG A 97 -0.80 -13.21 -6.09
CA ARG A 97 -1.81 -14.21 -5.69
C ARG A 97 -2.04 -14.21 -4.19
N LYS A 98 -3.23 -14.66 -3.78
CA LYS A 98 -3.57 -14.89 -2.38
C LYS A 98 -3.24 -16.32 -1.95
N PHE A 99 -2.71 -16.46 -0.75
CA PHE A 99 -2.39 -17.72 -0.09
C PHE A 99 -3.20 -17.87 1.19
N ASP A 100 -3.65 -19.08 1.46
CA ASP A 100 -4.45 -19.40 2.64
C ASP A 100 -3.55 -19.48 3.89
N ILE A 101 -4.02 -18.87 4.98
CA ILE A 101 -3.39 -18.89 6.30
C ILE A 101 -4.38 -19.45 7.33
N LYS A 102 -3.87 -20.27 8.25
CA LYS A 102 -4.66 -20.95 9.28
C LYS A 102 -3.93 -20.90 10.60
N ASN A 103 -4.43 -20.06 11.50
CA ASN A 103 -3.90 -19.89 12.85
C ASN A 103 -2.43 -19.46 12.88
N ASP A 104 -1.97 -18.81 11.81
CA ASP A 104 -0.59 -18.40 11.64
C ASP A 104 -0.29 -17.15 12.48
N ILE A 105 0.92 -17.11 13.06
CA ILE A 105 1.36 -16.04 13.95
C ILE A 105 2.24 -15.08 13.17
N PHE A 106 1.85 -13.82 13.10
CA PHE A 106 2.62 -12.76 12.48
C PHE A 106 3.30 -11.88 13.52
N LYS A 107 4.52 -11.45 13.22
CA LYS A 107 5.27 -10.55 14.09
C LYS A 107 6.18 -9.66 13.26
N VAL A 108 6.35 -8.41 13.68
CA VAL A 108 7.40 -7.53 13.15
C VAL A 108 8.60 -7.57 14.07
N GLU A 109 9.74 -7.94 13.53
CA GLU A 109 10.98 -8.14 14.28
C GLU A 109 12.10 -7.30 13.67
N LYS A 110 13.11 -6.94 14.49
CA LYS A 110 14.33 -6.33 13.96
C LYS A 110 15.09 -7.37 13.13
N ASN A 111 15.67 -6.94 12.02
CA ASN A 111 16.52 -7.80 11.24
C ASN A 111 17.80 -8.14 12.04
N PRO A 112 18.17 -9.42 12.17
CA PRO A 112 19.34 -9.83 12.95
C PRO A 112 20.67 -9.35 12.38
N THR A 113 20.75 -9.05 11.08
CA THR A 113 21.99 -8.61 10.41
C THR A 113 22.05 -7.10 10.17
N ASP A 114 20.92 -6.39 10.33
CA ASP A 114 20.82 -4.95 10.09
C ASP A 114 19.75 -4.35 11.02
N ASP A 115 20.16 -3.74 12.12
CA ASP A 115 19.25 -3.24 13.15
C ASP A 115 18.41 -2.04 12.70
N SER A 116 18.73 -1.45 11.55
CA SER A 116 17.94 -0.41 10.88
C SER A 116 16.73 -0.96 10.11
N LYS A 117 16.68 -2.28 9.89
CA LYS A 117 15.63 -2.96 9.12
C LYS A 117 14.66 -3.75 10.00
N LEU A 118 13.44 -3.88 9.51
CA LEU A 118 12.37 -4.67 10.09
C LEU A 118 12.00 -5.81 9.14
N ILE A 119 11.64 -6.95 9.71
CA ILE A 119 11.18 -8.13 8.99
C ILE A 119 9.79 -8.49 9.51
N LEU A 120 8.83 -8.65 8.60
CA LEU A 120 7.57 -9.31 8.92
C LEU A 120 7.79 -10.81 8.83
N THR A 121 7.52 -11.52 9.92
CA THR A 121 7.61 -12.97 9.98
C THR A 121 6.21 -13.57 10.13
N ILE A 122 6.05 -14.80 9.62
CA ILE A 122 4.91 -15.69 9.82
C ILE A 122 5.45 -16.99 10.41
N ASN A 123 4.98 -17.38 11.59
CA ASN A 123 5.50 -18.50 12.37
C ASN A 123 7.04 -18.50 12.51
N ARG A 124 7.63 -17.32 12.74
CA ARG A 124 9.08 -17.09 12.86
C ARG A 124 9.88 -17.26 11.56
N GLN A 125 9.20 -17.42 10.42
CA GLN A 125 9.82 -17.42 9.09
C GLN A 125 9.58 -16.07 8.40
N PRO A 126 10.57 -15.45 7.72
CA PRO A 126 10.35 -14.26 6.91
C PRO A 126 9.21 -14.43 5.90
N ILE A 127 8.31 -13.45 5.81
CA ILE A 127 7.08 -13.57 5.00
C ILE A 127 7.35 -13.83 3.51
N GLY A 128 8.45 -13.29 2.98
CA GLY A 128 8.86 -13.53 1.58
C GLY A 128 9.30 -14.97 1.33
N GLU A 129 10.01 -15.59 2.28
CA GLU A 129 10.39 -17.01 2.18
C GLU A 129 9.16 -17.90 2.27
N TRP A 130 8.26 -17.59 3.21
CA TRP A 130 7.01 -18.33 3.35
C TRP A 130 6.18 -18.28 2.06
N PHE A 131 6.07 -17.12 1.40
CA PHE A 131 5.37 -17.00 0.12
C PHE A 131 6.00 -17.87 -0.98
N LYS A 132 7.33 -17.91 -1.07
CA LYS A 132 8.04 -18.77 -2.02
C LYS A 132 7.74 -20.24 -1.77
N GLU A 133 7.74 -20.68 -0.52
CA GLU A 133 7.38 -22.05 -0.17
C GLU A 133 5.95 -22.40 -0.57
N GLN A 134 4.98 -21.51 -0.28
CA GLN A 134 3.59 -21.75 -0.67
C GLN A 134 3.43 -21.79 -2.20
N TRP A 135 4.20 -20.96 -2.92
CA TRP A 135 4.19 -20.94 -4.38
C TRP A 135 4.77 -22.22 -4.98
N GLU A 136 5.89 -22.72 -4.44
CA GLU A 136 6.48 -23.97 -4.92
C GLU A 136 5.61 -25.19 -4.60
N LYS A 137 4.98 -25.24 -3.41
CA LYS A 137 3.98 -26.27 -3.08
C LYS A 137 2.82 -26.27 -4.08
N LEU A 138 2.32 -25.09 -4.43
CA LEU A 138 1.25 -24.94 -5.42
C LEU A 138 1.71 -25.43 -6.81
N ARG A 139 2.93 -25.11 -7.24
CA ARG A 139 3.48 -25.54 -8.53
C ARG A 139 3.72 -27.06 -8.60
N GLN A 140 4.24 -27.65 -7.54
CA GLN A 140 4.46 -29.09 -7.47
C GLN A 140 3.13 -29.86 -7.53
N GLY A 141 2.10 -29.42 -6.81
CA GLY A 141 0.78 -30.03 -6.88
C GLY A 141 0.17 -29.99 -8.30
N LEU A 142 0.39 -28.91 -9.05
CA LEU A 142 -0.05 -28.82 -10.45
C LEU A 142 0.73 -29.75 -11.38
N ARG A 143 2.05 -29.93 -11.16
CA ARG A 143 2.86 -30.89 -11.94
C ARG A 143 2.45 -32.33 -11.68
N GLN A 144 2.21 -32.71 -10.42
CA GLN A 144 1.74 -34.05 -10.06
C GLN A 144 0.38 -34.37 -10.69
N LEU A 145 -0.54 -33.39 -10.74
CA LEU A 145 -1.84 -33.56 -11.41
C LEU A 145 -1.70 -33.70 -12.95
N ALA A 146 -0.68 -33.08 -13.55
CA ALA A 146 -0.40 -33.18 -14.99
C ALA A 146 0.35 -34.46 -15.38
N GLU A 147 1.09 -35.06 -14.45
CA GLU A 147 1.88 -36.28 -14.64
C GLU A 147 1.14 -37.57 -14.25
N GLU A 148 -0.08 -37.50 -13.69
CA GLU A 148 -0.92 -38.70 -13.53
C GLU A 148 -1.12 -39.38 -14.89
N PRO A 149 -0.74 -40.67 -15.05
CA PRO A 149 -0.79 -41.32 -16.34
C PRO A 149 -2.24 -41.48 -16.77
N ARG A 150 -2.55 -41.08 -18.01
CA ARG A 150 -3.68 -41.62 -18.79
C ARG A 150 -3.46 -43.13 -19.03
N LYS A 151 -3.46 -43.95 -17.97
CA LYS A 151 -3.59 -45.42 -18.00
C LYS A 151 -4.98 -45.66 -17.39
N SER A 152 -5.98 -46.21 -18.05
CA SER A 152 -6.02 -47.17 -19.14
C SER A 152 -7.43 -47.14 -19.76
N ARG A 153 -7.56 -46.91 -21.07
CA ARG A 153 -8.67 -47.46 -21.85
C ARG A 153 -8.09 -48.44 -22.84
N GLY A 154 -7.81 -49.65 -22.35
CA GLY A 154 -7.57 -50.79 -23.21
C GLY A 154 -8.82 -51.02 -24.04
N PHE A 155 -8.69 -50.86 -25.35
CA PHE A 155 -9.61 -51.41 -26.35
C PHE A 155 -9.76 -52.92 -26.09
N ARG A 156 -11.00 -53.42 -26.08
CA ARG A 156 -11.27 -54.83 -26.38
C ARG A 156 -12.03 -54.89 -27.70
N MET A 157 -11.47 -55.64 -28.64
CA MET A 157 -12.11 -56.10 -29.86
C MET A 157 -13.13 -57.19 -29.54
#